data_AF-A0A7W5H8M1-F1
#
_entry.id   AF-A0A7W5H8M1-F1
#
_cell.length_a   1.000
_cell.length_b   1.000
_cell.length_c   1.000
_cell.angle_alpha   90.00
_cell.angle_beta   90.00
_cell.angle_gamma   90.00
#
_symmetry.space_group_name_H-M   'P 1'
#
loop_
_entity.id
_entity.type
_entity.pdbx_description
1 polymer ?
#
loop_
_entity_poly.entity_id
_entity_poly.type
_entity_poly.pdbx_seq_one_letter_code
_entity_poly.pdbx_strand_id
1 'polypeptide(L)'
;MIADEPIQVSLLTWMVNSLGTTYLVLLPAAALLSIALALAVVIRGRGPMAAAMLILVVPIPLMIGCYAALHGVINAFQILAVSGTAPKPSEIATVVAVSLLPPFVGLLLMTPAYTVATIGTFVRSLTEKAVHGE
;
A
#
# COMPACT_ATOMS: atom_id res chain seq x y z
N MET A 1 3.54 -12.70 43.13
CA MET A 1 4.18 -11.98 42.01
C MET A 1 3.90 -12.82 40.77
N ILE A 2 2.76 -12.58 40.12
CA ILE A 2 2.35 -13.33 38.92
C ILE A 2 3.21 -12.78 37.79
N ALA A 3 4.06 -13.62 37.20
CA ALA A 3 4.75 -13.29 35.98
C ALA A 3 3.66 -13.09 34.90
N ASP A 4 3.55 -11.88 34.38
CA ASP A 4 2.70 -11.57 33.23
C ASP A 4 3.22 -12.44 32.07
N GLU A 5 2.49 -13.50 31.72
CA GLU A 5 2.80 -14.30 30.55
C GLU A 5 2.73 -13.36 29.33
N PRO A 6 3.71 -13.37 28.42
CA PRO A 6 3.66 -12.54 27.23
C PRO A 6 2.44 -12.97 26.42
N ILE A 7 1.39 -12.15 26.44
CA ILE A 7 0.17 -12.38 25.67
C ILE A 7 0.60 -12.58 24.22
N GLN A 8 0.51 -13.82 23.74
CA GLN A 8 0.71 -14.13 22.33
C GLN A 8 -0.44 -13.51 21.54
N VAL A 9 -0.29 -12.24 21.21
CA VAL A 9 -1.18 -11.57 20.28
C VAL A 9 -1.04 -12.28 18.94
N SER A 10 -2.15 -12.77 18.40
CA SER A 10 -2.19 -13.35 17.06
C SER A 10 -1.53 -12.38 16.09
N LEU A 11 -0.63 -12.88 15.24
CA LEU A 11 0.09 -12.07 14.24
C LEU A 11 -0.89 -11.20 13.43
N LEU A 12 -2.06 -11.74 13.14
CA LEU A 12 -3.13 -11.08 12.40
C LEU A 12 -3.72 -9.90 13.19
N THR A 13 -3.97 -10.09 14.49
CA THR A 13 -4.42 -9.03 15.41
C THR A 13 -3.36 -7.94 15.56
N TRP A 14 -2.08 -8.32 15.65
CA TRP A 14 -0.98 -7.37 15.72
C TRP A 14 -0.82 -6.56 14.44
N MET A 15 -0.94 -7.20 13.26
CA MET A 15 -0.90 -6.52 11.97
C MET A 15 -2.07 -5.54 11.81
N VAL A 16 -3.28 -5.95 12.20
CA VAL A 16 -4.49 -5.11 12.17
C VAL A 16 -4.35 -3.89 13.08
N ASN A 17 -3.86 -4.10 14.30
CA ASN A 17 -3.64 -3.02 15.25
C ASN A 17 -2.54 -2.05 14.78
N SER A 18 -1.49 -2.58 14.16
CA SER A 18 -0.36 -1.76 13.65
C SER A 18 -0.74 -0.98 12.39
N LEU A 19 -1.64 -1.48 11.55
CA LEU A 19 -2.13 -0.72 10.39
C LEU A 19 -3.01 0.47 10.80
N GLY A 20 -3.66 0.37 11.94
CA GLY A 20 -4.65 1.36 12.38
C GLY A 20 -5.96 1.27 11.58
N THR A 21 -7.07 1.64 12.21
CA THR A 21 -8.41 1.53 11.62
C THR A 21 -8.56 2.35 10.34
N THR A 22 -7.90 3.52 10.26
CA THR A 22 -7.92 4.40 9.09
C THR A 22 -7.27 3.74 7.87
N TYR A 23 -6.04 3.26 7.99
CA TYR A 23 -5.32 2.68 6.83
C TYR A 23 -5.79 1.26 6.51
N LEU A 24 -6.36 0.54 7.47
CA LEU A 24 -6.97 -0.77 7.24
C LEU A 24 -8.10 -0.73 6.22
N VAL A 25 -8.88 0.36 6.17
CA VAL A 25 -9.95 0.54 5.17
C VAL A 25 -9.42 1.24 3.92
N LEU A 26 -8.51 2.20 4.10
CA LEU A 26 -8.02 3.04 3.02
C LEU A 26 -7.09 2.28 2.04
N LEU A 27 -6.23 1.39 2.52
CA LEU A 27 -5.31 0.59 1.68
C LEU A 27 -6.07 -0.37 0.73
N PRO A 28 -7.05 -1.18 1.21
CA PRO A 28 -7.87 -2.01 0.33
C PRO A 28 -8.72 -1.18 -0.64
N ALA A 29 -9.31 -0.06 -0.18
CA ALA A 29 -10.09 0.82 -1.03
C ALA A 29 -9.23 1.41 -2.16
N ALA A 30 -8.01 1.84 -1.86
CA ALA A 30 -7.06 2.34 -2.85
C ALA A 30 -6.59 1.26 -3.82
N ALA A 31 -6.39 0.02 -3.34
CA ALA A 31 -6.03 -1.12 -4.18
C ALA A 31 -7.16 -1.51 -5.14
N LEU A 32 -8.41 -1.53 -4.65
CA LEU A 32 -9.57 -1.77 -5.50
C LEU A 32 -9.72 -0.65 -6.55
N LEU A 33 -9.49 0.60 -6.15
CA LEU A 33 -9.54 1.74 -7.05
C LEU A 33 -8.44 1.66 -8.11
N SER A 34 -7.20 1.31 -7.74
CA SER A 34 -6.09 1.19 -8.71
C SER A 34 -6.32 0.03 -9.69
N ILE A 35 -6.84 -1.10 -9.23
CA ILE A 35 -7.23 -2.23 -10.08
C ILE A 35 -8.39 -1.84 -11.01
N ALA A 36 -9.42 -1.18 -10.49
CA ALA A 36 -10.57 -0.74 -11.28
C ALA A 36 -10.16 0.28 -12.35
N LEU A 37 -9.28 1.23 -12.02
CA LEU A 37 -8.73 2.17 -12.98
C LEU A 37 -7.83 1.48 -14.01
N ALA A 38 -6.98 0.53 -13.59
CA ALA A 38 -6.17 -0.25 -14.52
C ALA A 38 -7.05 -1.03 -15.51
N LEU A 39 -8.12 -1.69 -15.04
CA LEU A 39 -9.09 -2.38 -15.88
C LEU A 39 -9.84 -1.40 -16.81
N ALA A 40 -10.29 -0.25 -16.29
CA ALA A 40 -10.98 0.75 -17.09
C ALA A 40 -10.09 1.29 -18.21
N VAL A 41 -8.80 1.52 -17.94
CA VAL A 41 -7.82 1.95 -18.94
C VAL A 41 -7.54 0.85 -19.97
N VAL A 42 -7.44 -0.42 -19.54
CA VAL A 42 -7.25 -1.56 -20.45
C VAL A 42 -8.47 -1.78 -21.36
N ILE A 43 -9.70 -1.64 -20.84
CA ILE A 43 -10.92 -1.88 -21.61
C ILE A 43 -11.28 -0.67 -22.50
N ARG A 44 -11.11 0.56 -22.01
CA ARG A 44 -11.67 1.77 -22.64
C ARG A 44 -10.63 2.70 -23.26
N GLY A 45 -9.36 2.54 -22.91
CA GLY A 45 -8.29 3.39 -23.42
C GLY A 45 -7.98 3.08 -24.88
N ARG A 46 -8.24 4.04 -25.79
CA ARG A 46 -7.80 3.99 -27.20
C ARG A 46 -6.61 4.94 -27.37
N GLY A 47 -5.57 4.51 -28.08
CA GLY A 47 -4.29 5.22 -28.28
C GLY A 47 -3.17 4.99 -27.23
N PRO A 48 -1.91 5.33 -27.57
CA PRO A 48 -0.70 5.11 -26.75
C PRO A 48 -0.72 5.85 -25.39
N MET A 49 -1.57 6.87 -25.25
CA MET A 49 -1.74 7.63 -24.00
C MET A 49 -2.32 6.80 -22.86
N ALA A 50 -3.04 5.72 -23.16
CA ALA A 50 -3.58 4.82 -22.14
C ALA A 50 -2.46 4.06 -21.39
N ALA A 51 -1.36 3.73 -22.07
CA ALA A 51 -0.22 3.09 -21.42
C ALA A 51 0.47 4.04 -20.42
N ALA A 52 0.54 5.34 -20.75
CA ALA A 52 1.11 6.35 -19.86
C ALA A 52 0.27 6.54 -18.57
N MET A 53 -1.05 6.42 -18.65
CA MET A 53 -1.93 6.51 -17.48
C MET A 53 -1.70 5.38 -16.47
N LEU A 54 -1.34 4.18 -16.93
CA LEU A 54 -1.10 3.03 -16.03
C LEU A 54 0.11 3.27 -15.12
N ILE A 55 1.13 3.98 -15.59
CA ILE A 55 2.31 4.32 -14.77
C ILE A 55 1.93 5.18 -13.56
N LEU A 56 0.89 6.00 -13.68
CA LEU A 56 0.41 6.88 -12.61
C LEU A 56 -0.57 6.16 -11.67
N VAL A 57 -1.40 5.27 -12.22
CA VAL A 57 -2.45 4.56 -11.46
C VAL A 57 -1.90 3.40 -10.63
N VAL A 58 -0.94 2.65 -11.15
CA VAL A 58 -0.41 1.45 -10.50
C VAL A 58 0.28 1.72 -9.15
N PRO A 59 1.11 2.77 -8.96
CA PRO A 59 1.81 3.01 -7.69
C PRO A 59 0.94 3.71 -6.62
N ILE A 60 -0.33 4.01 -6.86
CA ILE A 60 -1.22 4.68 -5.89
C ILE A 60 -1.25 3.97 -4.52
N PRO A 61 -1.40 2.62 -4.43
CA PRO A 61 -1.42 1.93 -3.14
C PRO A 61 -0.10 2.04 -2.38
N LEU A 62 1.04 2.06 -3.10
CA LEU A 62 2.36 2.24 -2.52
C LEU A 62 2.54 3.66 -1.96
N MET A 63 2.09 4.68 -2.71
CA MET A 63 2.15 6.08 -2.25
C MET A 63 1.36 6.30 -0.96
N ILE A 64 0.18 5.67 -0.85
CA ILE A 64 -0.62 5.69 0.37
C ILE A 64 0.08 4.96 1.52
N GLY A 65 0.72 3.82 1.24
CA GLY A 65 1.53 3.10 2.22
C GLY A 65 2.71 3.93 2.74
N CYS A 66 3.40 4.67 1.87
CA CYS A 66 4.46 5.60 2.26
C CYS A 66 3.93 6.76 3.12
N TYR A 67 2.75 7.30 2.78
CA TYR A 67 2.13 8.36 3.60
C TYR A 67 1.78 7.87 5.00
N ALA A 68 1.23 6.66 5.12
CA ALA A 68 0.95 6.04 6.41
C ALA A 68 2.22 5.84 7.25
N ALA A 69 3.33 5.45 6.61
CA ALA A 69 4.63 5.34 7.27
C ALA A 69 5.10 6.67 7.88
N LEU A 70 5.01 7.76 7.09
CA LEU A 70 5.36 9.10 7.56
C LEU A 70 4.48 9.54 8.73
N HIS A 71 3.18 9.26 8.67
CA HIS A 71 2.26 9.58 9.75
C HIS A 71 2.58 8.82 11.05
N GLY A 72 2.98 7.54 10.95
CA GLY A 72 3.45 6.74 12.08
C GLY A 72 4.68 7.33 12.77
N VAL A 73 5.65 7.79 11.97
CA VAL A 73 6.87 8.44 12.47
C VAL A 73 6.57 9.80 13.11
N ILE A 74 5.69 10.61 12.51
CA ILE A 74 5.27 11.90 13.08
C ILE A 74 4.64 11.70 14.46
N ASN A 75 3.74 10.72 14.59
CA ASN A 75 3.12 10.39 15.88
C ASN A 75 4.16 9.94 16.92
N ALA A 76 5.18 9.21 16.51
CA ALA A 76 6.28 8.82 17.39
C ALA A 76 7.04 10.03 17.94
N PHE A 77 7.38 10.99 17.07
CA PHE A 77 8.05 12.22 17.49
C PHE A 77 7.16 13.09 18.39
N GLN A 78 5.83 13.07 18.20
CA GLN A 78 4.90 13.75 19.10
C GLN A 78 4.93 13.13 20.50
N ILE A 79 4.93 11.81 20.62
CA ILE A 79 5.04 11.12 21.92
C ILE A 79 6.36 11.50 22.60
N LEU A 80 7.47 11.48 21.87
CA LEU A 80 8.79 11.87 22.40
C LEU A 80 8.84 13.33 22.86
N ALA A 81 8.25 14.24 22.09
CA ALA A 81 8.24 15.66 22.39
C ALA A 81 7.39 15.99 23.65
N VAL A 82 6.31 15.23 23.88
CA VAL A 82 5.38 15.47 25.01
C VAL A 82 5.81 14.73 26.29
N SER A 83 6.41 13.55 26.18
CA SER A 83 6.58 12.65 27.33
C SER A 83 7.72 13.02 28.28
N GLY A 84 8.64 13.92 27.88
CA GLY A 84 9.74 14.43 28.71
C GLY A 84 10.71 13.38 29.28
N THR A 85 10.49 12.10 28.97
CA THR A 85 11.16 10.92 29.52
C THR A 85 11.45 9.94 28.39
N ALA A 86 12.42 9.05 28.60
CA ALA A 86 12.77 8.04 27.61
C ALA A 86 11.57 7.10 27.36
N PRO A 87 11.18 6.86 26.10
CA PRO A 87 10.05 6.00 25.77
C PRO A 87 10.30 4.56 26.21
N LYS A 88 9.22 3.84 26.55
CA LYS A 88 9.33 2.43 26.88
C LYS A 88 9.71 1.64 25.62
N PRO A 89 10.53 0.58 25.70
CA PRO A 89 10.89 -0.24 24.53
C PRO A 89 9.67 -0.79 23.74
N SER A 90 8.56 -1.04 24.44
CA SER A 90 7.29 -1.47 23.84
C SER A 90 6.65 -0.42 22.93
N GLU A 91 6.82 0.87 23.23
CA GLU A 91 6.27 1.98 22.45
C GLU A 91 7.05 2.15 21.14
N ILE A 92 8.38 2.01 21.21
CA ILE A 92 9.25 2.07 20.03
C ILE A 92 8.92 0.92 19.07
N ALA A 93 8.76 -0.31 19.58
CA ALA A 93 8.42 -1.46 18.75
C ALA A 93 7.08 -1.27 18.01
N THR A 94 6.10 -0.66 18.68
CA THR A 94 4.80 -0.35 18.09
C THR A 94 4.93 0.71 16.98
N VAL A 95 5.71 1.77 17.21
CA VAL A 95 5.99 2.79 16.18
C VAL A 95 6.64 2.21 14.94
N VAL A 96 7.65 1.36 15.13
CA VAL A 96 8.37 0.72 14.01
C VAL A 96 7.40 -0.15 13.20
N ALA A 97 6.52 -0.90 13.87
CA ALA A 97 5.50 -1.70 13.22
C ALA A 97 4.49 -0.87 12.42
N VAL A 98 3.94 0.19 13.03
CA VAL A 98 2.97 1.10 12.39
C VAL A 98 3.59 1.83 11.20
N SER A 99 4.90 2.06 11.21
CA SER A 99 5.59 2.76 10.12
C SER A 99 5.97 1.81 8.98
N LEU A 100 6.39 0.58 9.27
CA LEU A 100 6.92 -0.34 8.27
C LEU A 100 5.84 -1.22 7.63
N LEU A 101 4.78 -1.54 8.36
CA LEU A 101 3.74 -2.45 7.87
C LEU A 101 2.88 -1.86 6.74
N PRO A 102 2.47 -0.58 6.77
CA PRO A 102 1.68 0.02 5.69
C PRO A 102 2.35 0.03 4.30
N PRO A 103 3.63 0.39 4.12
CA PRO A 103 4.28 0.29 2.81
C PRO A 103 4.47 -1.16 2.36
N PHE A 104 4.69 -2.10 3.28
CA PHE A 104 4.73 -3.53 2.95
C PHE A 104 3.38 -4.03 2.40
N VAL A 105 2.27 -3.68 3.06
CA VAL A 105 0.91 -4.00 2.59
C VAL A 105 0.61 -3.28 1.28
N GLY A 106 1.02 -2.01 1.14
CA GLY A 106 0.88 -1.24 -0.10
C GLY A 106 1.60 -1.89 -1.28
N LEU A 107 2.79 -2.45 -1.06
CA LEU A 107 3.54 -3.19 -2.07
C LEU A 107 2.85 -4.51 -2.47
N LEU A 108 2.36 -5.26 -1.48
CA LEU A 108 1.61 -6.49 -1.74
C LEU A 108 0.35 -6.19 -2.58
N LEU A 109 -0.38 -5.13 -2.23
CA LEU A 109 -1.58 -4.72 -2.95
C LEU A 109 -1.30 -4.10 -4.33
N MET A 110 -0.09 -3.56 -4.55
CA MET A 110 0.35 -3.07 -5.86
C MET A 110 0.58 -4.19 -6.87
N THR A 111 1.02 -5.37 -6.41
CA THR A 111 1.39 -6.51 -7.26
C THR A 111 0.30 -6.91 -8.28
N PRO A 112 -0.97 -7.14 -7.89
CA PRO A 112 -2.01 -7.50 -8.84
C PRO A 112 -2.30 -6.39 -9.86
N ALA A 113 -2.26 -5.12 -9.45
CA ALA A 113 -2.46 -3.99 -10.38
C ALA A 113 -1.33 -3.93 -11.42
N TYR A 114 -0.09 -4.23 -11.03
CA TYR A 114 1.05 -4.28 -11.93
C TYR A 114 0.91 -5.41 -12.97
N THR A 115 0.46 -6.60 -12.54
CA THR A 115 0.23 -7.74 -13.44
C THR A 115 -0.87 -7.45 -14.47
N VAL A 116 -1.96 -6.81 -14.06
CA VAL A 116 -3.04 -6.41 -14.99
C VAL A 116 -2.53 -5.38 -16.00
N ALA A 117 -1.74 -4.39 -15.55
CA ALA A 117 -1.18 -3.36 -16.43
C ALA A 117 -0.19 -3.93 -17.46
N THR A 118 0.70 -4.85 -17.05
CA THR A 118 1.67 -5.47 -17.96
C THR A 118 1.00 -6.39 -18.96
N ILE A 119 0.06 -7.24 -18.54
CA ILE A 119 -0.68 -8.12 -19.46
C ILE A 119 -1.54 -7.28 -20.43
N GLY A 120 -2.23 -6.26 -19.92
CA GLY A 120 -3.10 -5.40 -20.74
C GLY A 120 -2.33 -4.61 -21.80
N THR A 121 -1.17 -4.04 -21.45
CA THR A 121 -0.31 -3.35 -22.42
C THR A 121 0.33 -4.31 -23.42
N PHE A 122 0.70 -5.52 -22.99
CA PHE A 122 1.24 -6.56 -23.87
C PHE A 122 0.22 -7.01 -24.93
N VAL A 123 -0.99 -7.40 -24.54
CA VAL A 123 -2.07 -7.78 -25.49
C VAL A 123 -2.35 -6.66 -26.48
N ARG A 124 -2.37 -5.43 -25.99
CA ARG A 124 -2.59 -4.25 -26.82
C ARG A 124 -1.47 -4.03 -27.84
N SER A 125 -0.21 -4.17 -27.44
CA SER A 125 0.95 -4.02 -28.33
C SER A 125 0.92 -4.99 -29.52
N LEU A 126 0.37 -6.20 -29.32
CA LEU A 126 0.18 -7.18 -30.38
C LEU A 126 -0.97 -6.78 -31.32
N THR A 127 -2.00 -6.16 -30.77
CA THR A 127 -3.20 -5.76 -31.52
C THR A 127 -2.94 -4.52 -32.39
N GLU A 128 -2.19 -3.52 -31.90
CA GLU A 128 -1.82 -2.34 -32.71
C GLU A 128 -0.92 -2.72 -33.90
N LYS A 129 0.01 -3.67 -33.73
CA LYS A 129 0.81 -4.21 -34.85
C LYS A 129 -0.04 -4.91 -35.92
N ALA A 130 -1.13 -5.58 -35.54
CA ALA A 130 -2.01 -6.27 -36.49
C ALA A 130 -2.86 -5.31 -37.34
N VAL A 131 -3.11 -4.08 -36.87
CA VAL A 131 -3.95 -3.08 -37.55
C VAL A 131 -3.13 -2.16 -38.48
N HIS A 132 -1.83 -2.05 -38.26
CA HIS A 132 -0.92 -1.25 -39.10
C HIS A 132 0.13 -2.12 -39.79
N GLY A 133 -0.26 -3.33 -40.21
CA GLY A 133 0.59 -4.24 -40.97
C GLY A 133 1.11 -3.59 -42.25
N GLU A 134 2.38 -3.16 -42.19
CA GLU A 134 3.38 -3.41 -43.22
C GLU A 134 3.92 -4.84 -43.07
#